data_AF-A0A8H5STV2-F1
#
_entry.id   AF-A0A8H5STV2-F1
#
_cell.length_a   1.000
_cell.length_b   1.000
_cell.length_c   1.000
_cell.angle_alpha   90.00
_cell.angle_beta   90.00
_cell.angle_gamma   90.00
#
_symmetry.space_group_name_H-M   'P 1'
#
loop_
_entity.id
_entity.type
_entity.pdbx_description
1 polymer ?
#
loop_
_entity_poly.entity_id
_entity_poly.type
_entity_poly.pdbx_seq_one_letter_code
_entity_poly.pdbx_strand_id
1 'polypeptide(L)'
;MESIQKIVVVASNNIPKIKATREGFTQMLPGSYDFQGVSVDSNVSDQPFSDEETLTGATNRAQNAQKAKPEADFWVGIEGRRIASWLYLLVCVDRHHW
;
A
#
# COMPACT_ATOMS: atom_id res chain seq x y z
N MET A 1 -5.98 29.33 -1.13
CA MET A 1 -6.62 28.07 -1.55
C MET A 1 -5.94 26.98 -0.74
N GLU A 2 -6.62 26.36 0.22
CA GLU A 2 -6.04 25.18 0.86
C GLU A 2 -5.90 24.10 -0.21
N SER A 3 -4.69 23.57 -0.38
CA SER A 3 -4.48 22.38 -1.20
C SER A 3 -5.21 21.23 -0.51
N ILE A 4 -6.16 20.60 -1.20
CA ILE A 4 -6.83 19.39 -0.68
C ILE A 4 -5.74 18.34 -0.42
N GLN A 5 -5.55 18.01 0.86
CA GLN A 5 -4.62 16.97 1.27
C GLN A 5 -5.27 15.62 1.00
N LYS A 6 -4.67 14.81 0.12
CA LYS A 6 -5.18 13.49 -0.24
C LYS A 6 -4.79 12.46 0.82
N ILE A 7 -5.67 11.51 1.11
CA ILE A 7 -5.43 10.45 2.09
C ILE A 7 -4.87 9.22 1.36
N VAL A 8 -3.71 8.74 1.82
CA VAL A 8 -3.06 7.50 1.35
C VAL A 8 -3.06 6.50 2.50
N VAL A 9 -3.80 5.40 2.33
CA VAL A 9 -3.85 4.32 3.31
C VAL A 9 -2.87 3.22 2.93
N VAL A 10 -1.90 2.97 3.81
CA VAL A 10 -0.93 1.88 3.69
C VAL A 10 -1.45 0.68 4.46
N ALA A 11 -1.59 -0.46 3.80
CA ALA A 11 -2.06 -1.73 4.37
C ALA A 11 -1.03 -2.41 5.30
N SER A 12 -0.31 -1.61 6.09
CA SER A 12 0.62 -2.03 7.13
C SER A 12 0.87 -0.88 8.12
N ASN A 13 1.02 -1.23 9.41
CA ASN A 13 1.50 -0.30 10.46
C ASN A 13 3.04 -0.28 10.59
N ASN A 14 3.75 -0.97 9.70
CA ASN A 14 5.21 -1.01 9.73
C ASN A 14 5.80 0.34 9.26
N ILE A 15 6.52 1.02 10.15
CA ILE A 15 7.09 2.36 9.90
C ILE A 15 7.95 2.39 8.62
N PRO A 16 8.91 1.46 8.39
CA PRO A 16 9.63 1.37 7.12
C PRO A 16 8.73 1.33 5.88
N LYS A 17 7.66 0.53 5.89
CA LYS A 17 6.73 0.43 4.74
C LYS A 17 6.03 1.76 4.47
N ILE A 18 5.55 2.43 5.52
CA ILE A 18 4.90 3.75 5.40
C ILE A 18 5.88 4.80 4.86
N LYS A 19 7.13 4.79 5.34
CA LYS A 19 8.18 5.69 4.83
C LYS A 19 8.47 5.46 3.35
N ALA A 20 8.63 4.20 2.94
CA ALA A 20 8.85 3.86 1.54
C ALA A 20 7.69 4.32 0.64
N THR A 21 6.44 4.14 1.08
CA THR A 21 5.28 4.68 0.35
C THR A 21 5.34 6.19 0.23
N ARG A 22 5.63 6.89 1.33
CA ARG A 22 5.75 8.35 1.34
C ARG A 22 6.80 8.85 0.37
N GLU A 23 7.98 8.26 0.38
CA GLU A 23 9.08 8.60 -0.52
C GLU A 23 8.70 8.37 -1.98
N GLY A 24 8.08 7.24 -2.31
CA GLY A 24 7.60 6.95 -3.66
C GLY A 24 6.57 7.96 -4.16
N PHE A 25 5.55 8.26 -3.35
CA PHE A 25 4.54 9.27 -3.69
C PHE A 25 5.17 10.66 -3.88
N THR A 26 6.07 11.07 -2.99
CA THR A 26 6.73 12.39 -3.08
C THR A 26 7.58 12.52 -4.35
N GLN A 27 8.20 11.44 -4.80
CA GLN A 27 9.03 11.44 -6.01
C GLN A 27 8.22 11.34 -7.31
N MET A 28 7.11 10.58 -7.30
CA MET A 28 6.38 10.24 -8.51
C MET A 28 5.16 11.12 -8.77
N LEU A 29 4.53 11.66 -7.72
CA LEU A 29 3.23 12.32 -7.83
C LEU A 29 3.24 13.67 -7.08
N PRO A 30 3.14 14.82 -7.78
CA PRO A 30 3.04 16.11 -7.10
C PRO A 30 1.75 16.19 -6.29
N GLY A 31 1.83 16.67 -5.05
CA GLY A 31 0.66 16.83 -4.19
C GLY A 31 0.99 16.89 -2.70
N SER A 32 -0.05 17.12 -1.89
CA SER A 32 0.01 17.00 -0.43
C SER A 32 -0.73 15.74 -0.03
N TYR A 33 -0.11 14.91 0.81
CA TYR A 33 -0.61 13.59 1.19
C TYR A 33 -0.57 13.40 2.71
N ASP A 34 -1.65 12.86 3.26
CA ASP A 34 -1.67 12.28 4.60
C ASP A 34 -1.51 10.76 4.51
N PHE A 35 -0.52 10.18 5.19
CA PHE A 35 -0.24 8.74 5.14
C PHE A 35 -0.70 8.07 6.43
N GLN A 36 -1.61 7.13 6.29
CA GLN A 36 -2.22 6.42 7.41
C GLN A 36 -1.95 4.92 7.30
N GLY A 37 -1.51 4.29 8.39
CA GLY A 37 -1.35 2.83 8.46
C GLY A 37 -2.64 2.15 8.87
N VAL A 38 -2.95 1.01 8.25
CA VAL A 38 -4.01 0.10 8.68
C VAL A 38 -3.52 -1.34 8.70
N SER A 39 -3.96 -2.11 9.69
CA SER A 39 -3.71 -3.55 9.74
C SER A 39 -4.86 -4.28 9.06
N VAL A 40 -4.54 -5.03 8.00
CA VAL A 40 -5.49 -5.86 7.24
C VAL A 40 -4.81 -7.16 6.83
N ASP A 41 -5.60 -8.20 6.58
CA ASP A 41 -5.08 -9.50 6.17
C ASP A 41 -4.68 -9.52 4.69
N SER A 42 -3.63 -10.27 4.37
CA SER A 42 -3.19 -10.52 2.98
C SER A 42 -3.94 -11.67 2.32
N ASN A 43 -4.67 -12.48 3.08
CA ASN A 43 -5.37 -13.69 2.62
C ASN A 43 -4.47 -14.67 1.83
N VAL A 44 -3.17 -14.64 2.07
CA VAL A 44 -2.16 -15.58 1.56
C VAL A 44 -1.23 -15.99 2.71
N SER A 45 -0.29 -16.90 2.46
CA SER A 45 0.73 -17.28 3.45
C SER A 45 1.54 -16.07 3.93
N ASP A 46 1.89 -16.03 5.23
CA ASP A 46 2.83 -15.04 5.79
C ASP A 46 4.23 -15.11 5.14
N GLN A 47 4.53 -16.23 4.49
CA GLN A 47 5.72 -16.43 3.68
C GLN A 47 5.31 -16.86 2.27
N PRO A 48 5.07 -15.91 1.36
CA PRO A 48 4.74 -16.24 -0.01
C PRO A 48 5.99 -16.78 -0.73
N PHE A 49 5.84 -17.91 -1.42
CA PHE A 49 6.94 -18.61 -2.09
C PHE A 49 7.11 -18.20 -3.57
N SER A 50 6.10 -17.56 -4.17
CA SER A 50 6.11 -17.15 -5.58
C SER A 50 5.81 -15.66 -5.79
N ASP A 51 6.19 -15.15 -6.98
CA ASP A 51 5.86 -13.81 -7.46
C ASP A 51 4.36 -13.57 -7.51
N GLU A 52 3.64 -14.56 -8.01
CA GLU A 52 2.18 -14.55 -8.06
C GLU A 52 1.57 -14.43 -6.67
N GLU A 53 1.98 -15.26 -5.69
CA GLU A 53 1.43 -15.21 -4.34
C GLU A 53 1.74 -13.88 -3.63
N THR A 54 2.91 -13.30 -3.90
CA THR A 54 3.28 -11.98 -3.36
C THR A 54 2.42 -10.87 -3.96
N LEU A 55 2.15 -10.93 -5.27
CA LEU A 55 1.24 -10.01 -5.96
C LEU A 55 -0.19 -10.15 -5.45
N THR A 56 -0.67 -11.38 -5.28
CA THR A 56 -1.99 -11.66 -4.70
C THR A 56 -2.07 -11.11 -3.28
N GLY A 57 -1.08 -11.34 -2.44
CA GLY A 57 -1.04 -10.79 -1.07
C GLY A 57 -1.06 -9.26 -1.03
N ALA A 58 -0.24 -8.60 -1.86
CA ALA A 58 -0.24 -7.14 -1.96
C ALA A 58 -1.58 -6.60 -2.47
N THR A 59 -2.19 -7.24 -3.47
CA THR A 59 -3.50 -6.85 -4.03
C THR A 59 -4.60 -7.01 -3.00
N ASN A 60 -4.66 -8.15 -2.32
CA ASN A 60 -5.64 -8.43 -1.26
C ASN A 60 -5.52 -7.39 -0.13
N ARG A 61 -4.29 -7.05 0.28
CA ARG A 61 -4.05 -6.00 1.27
C ARG A 61 -4.60 -4.64 0.82
N ALA A 62 -4.34 -4.23 -0.43
CA ALA A 62 -4.85 -2.97 -0.95
C ALA A 62 -6.39 -2.94 -0.96
N GLN A 63 -7.03 -4.02 -1.42
CA GLN A 63 -8.49 -4.16 -1.45
C GLN A 63 -9.11 -4.20 -0.05
N ASN A 64 -8.49 -4.90 0.90
CA ASN A 64 -8.97 -4.95 2.28
C ASN A 64 -8.80 -3.61 2.99
N ALA A 65 -7.72 -2.88 2.71
CA ALA A 65 -7.54 -1.50 3.16
C ALA A 65 -8.62 -0.57 2.58
N GLN A 66 -9.00 -0.76 1.31
CA GLN A 66 -10.11 -0.04 0.68
C GLN A 66 -11.44 -0.28 1.39
N LYS A 67 -11.76 -1.53 1.73
CA LYS A 67 -12.97 -1.86 2.48
C LYS A 67 -12.96 -1.25 3.90
N ALA A 68 -11.80 -1.21 4.55
CA ALA A 68 -11.65 -0.68 5.90
C ALA A 68 -11.67 0.86 5.96
N LYS A 69 -11.18 1.51 4.89
CA LYS A 69 -11.02 2.98 4.79
C LYS A 69 -11.49 3.49 3.42
N PRO A 70 -12.78 3.34 3.06
CA PRO A 70 -13.30 3.70 1.75
C PRO A 70 -13.24 5.20 1.45
N GLU A 71 -13.04 6.04 2.48
CA GLU A 71 -12.92 7.48 2.39
C GLU A 71 -11.60 7.96 1.77
N ALA A 72 -10.56 7.11 1.73
CA ALA A 72 -9.23 7.48 1.23
C ALA A 72 -9.20 7.68 -0.29
N ASP A 73 -8.14 8.34 -0.77
CA ASP A 73 -7.91 8.59 -2.19
C ASP A 73 -7.03 7.51 -2.82
N PHE A 74 -6.11 6.93 -2.02
CA PHE A 74 -5.25 5.84 -2.45
C PHE A 74 -5.16 4.73 -1.39
N TRP A 75 -5.05 3.47 -1.85
CA TRP A 75 -4.76 2.30 -1.01
C TRP A 75 -3.54 1.56 -1.51
N VAL A 76 -2.60 1.30 -0.59
CA VAL A 76 -1.29 0.76 -0.91
C VAL A 76 -1.05 -0.56 -0.20
N GLY A 77 -0.98 -1.64 -0.97
CA GLY A 77 -0.57 -2.96 -0.51
C GLY A 77 0.93 -3.17 -0.72
N ILE A 78 1.65 -3.60 0.33
CA ILE A 78 3.09 -3.85 0.27
C ILE A 78 3.40 -5.23 0.85
N GLU A 79 3.93 -6.10 0.01
CA GLU A 79 4.48 -7.39 0.42
C GLU A 79 5.96 -7.50 0.08
N GLY A 80 6.72 -8.16 0.97
CA GLY A 80 8.14 -8.41 0.77
C GLY A 80 8.45 -9.88 1.00
N ARG A 81 9.33 -10.45 0.18
CA ARG A 81 9.82 -11.81 0.40
C ARG A 81 11.06 -11.83 1.29
N ARG A 82 11.25 -12.93 2.03
CA ARG A 82 12.45 -13.16 2.87
C ARG A 82 13.60 -13.88 2.14
N ILE A 83 13.51 -14.08 0.82
CA ILE A 83 14.56 -14.78 0.04
C ILE A 83 15.45 -13.79 -0.74
N ALA A 84 16.69 -13.65 -0.26
CA ALA A 84 17.94 -13.12 -0.85
C ALA A 84 17.98 -11.73 -1.52
N SER A 85 16.87 -11.10 -1.87
CA SER A 85 16.84 -9.73 -2.38
C SER A 85 15.55 -9.09 -1.91
N TRP A 86 15.66 -7.98 -1.18
CA TRP A 86 14.55 -7.20 -0.62
C TRP A 86 13.71 -6.58 -1.74
N LEU A 87 12.99 -7.40 -2.50
CA LEU A 87 12.02 -6.92 -3.48
C LEU A 87 10.69 -6.74 -2.77
N TYR A 88 10.26 -5.49 -2.69
CA TYR A 88 8.90 -5.15 -2.28
C TYR A 88 8.05 -4.97 -3.53
N LEU A 89 6.89 -5.63 -3.55
CA LEU A 89 5.88 -5.39 -4.56
C LEU A 89 4.83 -4.45 -3.98
N LEU A 90 4.55 -3.38 -4.72
CA LEU A 90 3.63 -2.33 -4.33
C LEU A 90 2.45 -2.31 -5.29
N VAL A 91 1.25 -2.48 -4.76
CA VAL A 91 -0.01 -2.32 -5.51
C VAL A 91 -0.69 -1.08 -4.98
N CYS A 92 -1.00 -0.13 -5.87
CA CYS A 92 -1.71 1.10 -5.54
C CYS A 92 -3.06 1.13 -6.26
N VAL A 93 -4.12 1.37 -5.51
CA VAL A 93 -5.49 1.55 -6.00
C VAL A 93 -5.84 3.02 -5.85
N ASP A 94 -6.31 3.67 -6.92
CA ASP A 94 -6.81 5.04 -6.92
C ASP A 94 -8.35 5.01 -6.96
N ARG A 95 -8.98 5.81 -6.10
CA ARG A 95 -10.44 5.98 -6.08
C ARG A 95 -11.04 6.29 -7.45
N HIS A 96 -10.33 7.00 -8.32
CA HIS A 96 -10.88 7.50 -9.59
C HIS A 96 -10.70 6.57 -10.80
N HIS A 97 -9.89 5.52 -10.70
CA HIS A 97 -9.46 4.72 -11.87
C HIS A 97 -9.65 3.19 -11.71
N TRP A 98 -10.68 2.78 -10.97
CA TRP A 98 -11.08 1.37 -10.82
C TRP A 98 -12.52 1.13 -11.25
#